data_AF-A0AAN1S031-F1
#
_entry.id   AF-A0AAN1S031-F1
#
_cell.length_a   1.000
_cell.length_b   1.000
_cell.length_c   1.000
_cell.angle_alpha   90.00
_cell.angle_beta   90.00
_cell.angle_gamma   90.00
#
_symmetry.space_group_name_H-M   'P 1'
#
loop_
_entity.id
_entity.type
_entity.pdbx_description
1 polymer ?
#
loop_
_entity_poly.entity_id
_entity_poly.type
_entity_poly.pdbx_seq_one_letter_code
_entity_poly.pdbx_strand_id
1 'polypeptide(L)'
;MARHSVRRSAPDNEARRDARRLHRARLREAAEPPAPGQPPWPLAQADAADARAVQAVCRAASEAELRRLVHVACLAEVVFGSQALAWRWMCEPKMRLRGATPLACALRAREYRNIERWLMQIEEGGLA
;
A
#
# COMPACT_ATOMS: atom_id res chain seq x y z
N MET A 1 53.19 13.77 25.96
CA MET A 1 52.44 13.27 24.79
C MET A 1 50.95 13.34 25.10
N ALA A 2 50.22 14.26 24.47
CA ALA A 2 48.81 14.53 24.75
C ALA A 2 47.89 13.58 23.95
N ARG A 3 46.94 12.93 24.61
CA ARG A 3 45.82 12.24 23.97
C ARG A 3 44.52 12.92 24.37
N HIS A 4 44.06 13.83 23.51
CA HIS A 4 42.71 14.38 23.57
C HIS A 4 41.72 13.30 23.12
N SER A 5 40.99 12.69 24.05
CA SER A 5 39.83 11.87 23.73
C SER A 5 38.60 12.77 23.60
N VAL A 6 38.36 13.25 22.38
CA VAL A 6 37.08 13.86 22.00
C VAL A 6 36.00 12.77 22.06
N ARG A 7 35.22 12.72 23.14
CA ARG A 7 33.96 11.98 23.15
C ARG A 7 33.01 12.70 22.19
N ARG A 8 32.93 12.20 20.96
CA ARG A 8 31.88 12.55 19.99
C ARG A 8 30.53 12.24 20.62
N SER A 9 29.83 13.32 20.94
CA SER A 9 28.45 13.63 20.64
C SER A 9 27.43 12.49 20.82
N ALA A 10 26.44 12.75 21.67
CA ALA A 10 25.25 11.94 21.91
C ALA A 10 23.97 12.33 21.09
N PRO A 11 24.02 12.82 19.83
CA PRO A 11 22.82 13.22 19.08
C PRO A 11 22.08 12.01 18.49
N ASP A 12 22.76 10.86 18.39
CA ASP A 12 22.24 9.68 17.71
C ASP A 12 21.13 8.97 18.50
N ASN A 13 21.12 9.09 19.83
CA ASN A 13 20.11 8.46 20.68
C ASN A 13 18.80 9.27 20.67
N GLU A 14 18.91 10.59 20.66
CA GLU A 14 17.76 11.50 20.61
C GLU A 14 17.08 11.43 19.24
N ALA A 15 17.84 11.45 18.15
CA ALA A 15 17.33 11.23 16.80
C ALA A 15 16.63 9.86 16.65
N ARG A 16 17.17 8.78 17.25
CA ARG A 16 16.53 7.46 17.26
C ARG A 16 15.25 7.44 18.11
N ARG A 17 15.20 8.18 19.21
CA ARG A 17 14.00 8.31 20.06
C ARG A 17 12.92 9.12 19.36
N ASP A 18 13.29 10.17 18.65
CA ASP A 18 12.36 11.00 17.87
C ASP A 18 11.85 10.25 16.65
N ALA A 19 12.71 9.47 15.96
CA ALA A 19 12.27 8.56 14.92
C ALA A 19 11.28 7.50 15.44
N ARG A 20 11.49 6.98 16.66
CA ARG A 20 10.54 6.04 17.32
C ARG A 20 9.24 6.72 17.72
N ARG A 21 9.28 7.98 18.19
CA ARG A 21 8.07 8.77 18.49
C ARG A 21 7.28 9.07 17.23
N LEU A 22 7.94 9.51 16.16
CA LEU A 22 7.33 9.75 14.86
C LEU A 22 6.75 8.47 14.27
N HIS A 23 7.45 7.34 14.38
CA HIS A 23 6.93 6.04 13.94
C HIS A 23 5.69 5.63 14.75
N ARG A 24 5.70 5.78 16.08
CA ARG A 24 4.52 5.51 16.92
C ARG A 24 3.37 6.49 16.67
N ALA A 25 3.66 7.76 16.42
CA ALA A 25 2.68 8.77 16.06
C ALA A 25 2.02 8.42 14.72
N ARG A 26 2.82 8.05 13.71
CA ARG A 26 2.33 7.54 12.42
C ARG A 26 1.49 6.28 12.55
N LEU A 27 1.85 5.36 13.44
CA LEU A 27 1.04 4.17 13.72
C LEU A 27 -0.28 4.52 14.44
N ARG A 28 -0.33 5.61 15.21
CA ARG A 28 -1.56 6.12 15.83
C ARG A 28 -2.43 6.89 14.83
N GLU A 29 -1.84 7.72 13.98
CA GLU A 29 -2.52 8.38 12.85
C GLU A 29 -3.10 7.34 11.89
N ALA A 30 -2.36 6.26 11.58
CA ALA A 30 -2.86 5.14 10.79
C ALA A 30 -3.93 4.29 11.52
N ALA A 31 -4.08 4.46 12.84
CA ALA A 31 -5.10 3.79 13.64
C ALA A 31 -6.40 4.60 13.77
N GLU A 32 -6.40 5.89 13.41
CA GLU A 32 -7.62 6.66 13.25
C GLU A 32 -8.22 6.29 11.89
N PRO A 33 -9.44 5.70 11.85
CA PRO A 33 -10.03 5.30 10.59
C PRO A 33 -10.26 6.55 9.74
N PRO A 34 -9.84 6.54 8.46
CA PRO A 34 -10.11 7.68 7.59
C PRO A 34 -11.63 7.88 7.48
N ALA A 35 -12.03 9.15 7.32
CA ALA A 35 -13.42 9.46 7.00
C ALA A 35 -13.88 8.63 5.79
N PRO A 36 -15.14 8.18 5.76
CA PRO A 36 -15.66 7.41 4.63
C PRO A 36 -15.42 8.18 3.33
N GLY A 37 -14.70 7.55 2.40
CA GLY A 37 -14.31 8.14 1.11
C GLY A 37 -12.91 8.76 1.05
N GLN A 38 -12.11 8.74 2.11
CA GLN A 38 -10.71 9.18 2.07
C GLN A 38 -9.69 8.04 2.26
N PRO A 39 -8.60 8.01 1.47
CA PRO A 39 -7.56 7.00 1.59
C PRO A 39 -6.55 7.31 2.72
N PRO A 40 -6.17 6.33 3.55
CA PRO A 40 -5.36 6.53 4.77
C PRO A 40 -3.82 6.63 4.60
N TRP A 41 -3.26 6.89 3.40
CA TRP A 41 -1.82 6.72 3.11
C TRP A 41 -1.14 7.89 2.37
N PRO A 42 0.16 8.17 2.63
CA PRO A 42 0.87 9.38 2.15
C PRO A 42 1.13 9.38 0.62
N LEU A 43 0.71 10.46 -0.04
CA LEU A 43 0.38 10.51 -1.49
C LEU A 43 1.51 10.38 -2.52
N ALA A 44 2.79 10.63 -2.18
CA ALA A 44 3.78 11.07 -3.18
C ALA A 44 4.96 10.12 -3.51
N GLN A 45 5.22 9.07 -2.73
CA GLN A 45 6.40 8.18 -2.94
C GLN A 45 6.07 6.80 -3.51
N ALA A 46 4.78 6.45 -3.61
CA ALA A 46 4.33 5.12 -3.99
C ALA A 46 4.38 4.88 -5.53
N ASP A 47 4.12 5.92 -6.32
CA ASP A 47 3.80 5.77 -7.76
C ASP A 47 4.90 5.11 -8.61
N ALA A 48 6.17 5.43 -8.38
CA ALA A 48 7.27 4.89 -9.19
C ALA A 48 7.63 3.43 -8.85
N ALA A 49 7.51 3.04 -7.58
CA ALA A 49 7.72 1.66 -7.13
C ALA A 49 6.56 0.77 -7.58
N ASP A 50 5.34 1.29 -7.46
CA ASP A 50 4.11 0.65 -7.90
C ASP A 50 4.13 0.41 -9.42
N ALA A 51 4.56 1.39 -10.22
CA ALA A 51 4.69 1.24 -11.67
C ALA A 51 5.63 0.09 -12.07
N ARG A 52 6.78 -0.07 -11.39
CA ARG A 52 7.72 -1.18 -11.65
C ARG A 52 7.13 -2.53 -11.24
N ALA A 53 6.43 -2.59 -10.11
CA ALA A 53 5.76 -3.80 -9.65
C ALA A 53 4.66 -4.24 -10.62
N VAL A 54 3.84 -3.29 -11.09
CA VAL A 54 2.82 -3.52 -12.13
C VAL A 54 3.45 -4.05 -13.41
N GLN A 55 4.54 -3.43 -13.88
CA GLN A 55 5.18 -3.85 -15.13
C GLN A 55 5.81 -5.24 -15.03
N ALA A 56 6.40 -5.59 -13.89
CA ALA A 56 6.92 -6.93 -13.62
C ALA A 56 5.80 -8.00 -13.61
N VAL A 57 4.68 -7.70 -12.94
CA VAL A 57 3.50 -8.56 -12.90
C VAL A 57 2.94 -8.77 -14.30
N CYS A 58 2.72 -7.70 -15.07
CA CYS A 58 2.15 -7.79 -16.41
C CYS A 58 3.04 -8.57 -17.39
N ARG A 59 4.37 -8.47 -17.27
CA ARG A 59 5.29 -9.22 -18.13
C ARG A 59 5.29 -10.72 -17.87
N ALA A 60 4.99 -11.14 -16.65
CA ALA A 60 4.98 -12.54 -16.26
C ALA A 60 3.61 -13.22 -16.41
N ALA A 61 2.55 -12.45 -16.60
CA ALA A 61 1.18 -12.94 -16.63
C ALA A 61 0.79 -13.51 -18.01
N SER A 62 0.04 -14.61 -17.99
CA SER A 62 -0.69 -15.12 -19.15
C SER A 62 -1.86 -14.21 -19.53
N GLU A 63 -2.40 -14.39 -20.73
CA GLU A 63 -3.54 -13.59 -21.22
C GLU A 63 -4.76 -13.66 -20.29
N ALA A 64 -5.08 -14.86 -19.76
CA ALA A 64 -6.20 -15.03 -18.84
C ALA A 64 -5.98 -14.30 -17.49
N GLU A 65 -4.73 -14.22 -17.04
CA GLU A 65 -4.36 -13.51 -15.81
C GLU A 65 -4.37 -11.99 -16.03
N LEU A 66 -3.91 -11.52 -17.19
CA LEU A 66 -4.01 -10.12 -17.59
C LEU A 66 -5.47 -9.66 -17.67
N ARG A 67 -6.36 -10.48 -18.25
CA ARG A 67 -7.80 -10.17 -18.29
C ARG A 67 -8.39 -9.98 -16.89
N ARG A 68 -8.01 -10.81 -15.92
CA ARG A 68 -8.43 -10.64 -14.50
C ARG A 68 -7.86 -9.37 -13.89
N LEU A 69 -6.58 -9.09 -14.14
CA LEU A 69 -5.89 -7.92 -13.61
C LEU A 69 -6.50 -6.62 -14.12
N VAL A 70 -6.76 -6.53 -15.43
CA VAL A 70 -7.46 -5.40 -16.05
C VAL A 70 -8.86 -5.23 -15.48
N HIS A 71 -9.63 -6.33 -15.35
CA HIS A 71 -10.97 -6.28 -14.77
C HIS A 71 -10.96 -5.69 -13.35
N VAL A 72 -10.09 -6.18 -12.48
CA VAL A 72 -9.98 -5.68 -11.11
C VAL A 72 -9.51 -4.24 -11.07
N ALA A 73 -8.53 -3.87 -11.90
CA ALA A 73 -8.05 -2.50 -11.97
C ALA A 73 -9.19 -1.55 -12.36
N CYS A 74 -9.90 -1.82 -13.47
CA CYS A 74 -11.04 -1.01 -13.90
C CYS A 74 -12.14 -0.94 -12.83
N LEU A 75 -12.43 -2.06 -12.17
CA LEU A 75 -13.43 -2.07 -11.12
C LEU A 75 -13.00 -1.21 -9.92
N ALA A 76 -11.74 -1.29 -9.50
CA ALA A 76 -11.22 -0.45 -8.45
C ALA A 76 -11.29 1.04 -8.85
N GLU A 77 -10.97 1.39 -10.10
CA GLU A 77 -11.11 2.76 -10.60
C GLU A 77 -12.54 3.29 -10.47
N VAL A 78 -13.54 2.46 -10.76
CA VAL A 78 -14.96 2.80 -10.59
C VAL A 78 -15.31 3.00 -9.11
N VAL A 79 -14.94 2.04 -8.25
CA VAL A 79 -15.27 2.07 -6.81
C VAL A 79 -14.60 3.24 -6.09
N PHE A 80 -13.35 3.56 -6.43
CA PHE A 80 -12.62 4.66 -5.80
C PHE A 80 -12.81 6.01 -6.51
N GLY A 81 -13.46 6.05 -7.68
CA GLY A 81 -13.64 7.25 -8.50
C GLY A 81 -12.34 7.92 -8.95
N SER A 82 -11.20 7.23 -8.82
CA SER A 82 -9.88 7.77 -9.11
C SER A 82 -8.90 6.66 -9.47
N GLN A 83 -8.29 6.81 -10.65
CA GLN A 83 -7.25 5.92 -11.13
C GLN A 83 -6.06 5.84 -10.16
N ALA A 84 -5.60 6.97 -9.65
CA ALA A 84 -4.49 7.02 -8.71
C ALA A 84 -4.82 6.27 -7.40
N LEU A 85 -6.06 6.36 -6.93
CA LEU A 85 -6.48 5.67 -5.71
C LEU A 85 -6.63 4.17 -5.91
N ALA A 86 -7.18 3.75 -7.04
CA ALA A 86 -7.30 2.35 -7.41
C ALA A 86 -5.95 1.66 -7.50
N TRP A 87 -4.99 2.24 -8.23
CA TRP A 87 -3.68 1.63 -8.42
C TRP A 87 -2.88 1.55 -7.12
N ARG A 88 -3.00 2.55 -6.25
CA ARG A 88 -2.33 2.50 -4.95
C ARG A 88 -3.00 1.48 -4.02
N TRP A 89 -4.33 1.41 -3.97
CA TRP A 89 -5.03 0.32 -3.27
C TRP A 89 -4.61 -1.07 -3.79
N MET A 90 -4.42 -1.20 -5.10
CA MET A 90 -3.98 -2.43 -5.77
C MET A 90 -2.54 -2.82 -5.42
N CYS A 91 -1.66 -1.85 -5.20
CA CYS A 91 -0.25 -2.07 -4.91
C CYS A 91 0.05 -2.13 -3.40
N GLU A 92 -0.88 -1.71 -2.55
CA GLU A 92 -0.70 -1.78 -1.11
C GLU A 92 -0.87 -3.20 -0.55
N PRO A 93 0.06 -3.65 0.32
CA PRO A 93 -0.09 -4.89 1.09
C PRO A 93 -1.34 -4.87 1.97
N LYS A 94 -2.20 -5.89 1.85
CA LYS A 94 -3.41 -6.01 2.67
C LYS A 94 -3.32 -7.15 3.67
N MET A 95 -3.67 -6.88 4.93
CA MET A 95 -3.72 -7.91 5.97
C MET A 95 -4.74 -9.01 5.66
N ARG A 96 -5.88 -8.66 5.02
CA ARG A 96 -6.87 -9.62 4.51
C ARG A 96 -6.28 -10.58 3.47
N LEU A 97 -5.19 -10.18 2.82
CA LEU A 97 -4.41 -10.96 1.86
C LEU A 97 -3.07 -11.45 2.46
N ARG A 98 -2.94 -11.49 3.79
CA ARG A 98 -1.73 -11.93 4.51
C ARG A 98 -0.48 -11.12 4.13
N GLY A 99 -0.65 -9.83 3.88
CA GLY A 99 0.42 -8.92 3.47
C GLY A 99 0.76 -8.97 1.98
N ALA A 100 0.03 -9.75 1.18
CA ALA A 100 0.12 -9.66 -0.28
C ALA A 100 -0.68 -8.45 -0.80
N THR A 101 -0.32 -8.01 -2.01
CA THR A 101 -1.03 -6.94 -2.71
C THR A 101 -2.21 -7.51 -3.51
N PRO A 102 -3.31 -6.76 -3.68
CA PRO A 102 -4.38 -7.15 -4.59
C PRO A 102 -3.87 -7.41 -6.02
N LEU A 103 -2.91 -6.61 -6.49
CA LEU A 103 -2.25 -6.77 -7.79
C LEU A 103 -1.66 -8.18 -7.97
N ALA A 104 -0.86 -8.65 -7.02
CA ALA A 104 -0.25 -9.98 -7.08
C ALA A 104 -1.29 -11.10 -6.93
N CYS A 105 -2.36 -10.83 -6.18
CA CYS A 105 -3.42 -11.81 -5.94
C CYS A 105 -4.40 -11.95 -7.11
N ALA A 106 -4.65 -10.87 -7.87
CA ALA A 106 -5.62 -10.84 -8.97
C ALA A 106 -5.27 -11.80 -10.12
N LEU A 107 -4.00 -12.22 -10.24
CA LEU A 107 -3.59 -13.24 -11.22
C LEU A 107 -4.26 -14.59 -10.93
N ARG A 108 -4.46 -14.94 -9.66
CA ARG A 108 -5.01 -16.23 -9.25
C ARG A 108 -6.53 -16.19 -9.27
N ALA A 109 -7.16 -17.15 -9.96
CA ALA A 109 -8.60 -17.12 -10.25
C ALA A 109 -9.50 -17.06 -9.00
N ARG A 110 -9.12 -17.74 -7.92
CA ARG A 110 -9.89 -17.75 -6.66
C ARG A 110 -9.77 -16.41 -5.93
N GLU A 111 -8.55 -15.91 -5.84
CA GLU A 111 -8.23 -14.66 -5.16
C GLU A 111 -8.81 -13.45 -5.91
N TYR A 112 -8.82 -13.49 -7.24
CA TYR A 112 -9.53 -12.54 -8.10
C TYR A 112 -10.99 -12.34 -7.69
N ARG A 113 -11.77 -13.43 -7.55
CA ARG A 113 -13.19 -13.34 -7.14
C ARG A 113 -13.36 -12.79 -5.72
N ASN A 114 -12.40 -13.02 -4.84
CA ASN A 114 -12.42 -12.47 -3.49
C ASN A 114 -12.16 -10.95 -3.50
N ILE A 115 -11.25 -10.50 -4.35
CA ILE A 115 -10.94 -9.08 -4.53
C ILE A 115 -12.14 -8.36 -5.15
N GLU A 116 -12.76 -8.95 -6.18
CA GLU A 116 -13.96 -8.39 -6.81
C GLU A 116 -15.10 -8.18 -5.80
N ARG A 117 -15.42 -9.20 -4.99
CA ARG A 117 -16.42 -9.06 -3.92
C ARG A 117 -16.03 -8.04 -2.87
N TRP A 118 -14.75 -7.90 -2.58
CA TRP A 118 -14.29 -6.89 -1.62
C TRP A 118 -14.47 -5.48 -2.17
N LEU A 119 -14.16 -5.25 -3.45
CA LEU A 119 -14.42 -3.97 -4.11
C LEU A 119 -15.91 -3.60 -4.10
N MET A 120 -16.80 -4.57 -4.34
CA MET A 120 -18.27 -4.36 -4.20
C MET A 120 -18.64 -3.96 -2.77
N GLN A 121 -18.08 -4.65 -1.77
CA GLN A 121 -18.32 -4.30 -0.36
C GLN A 121 -17.88 -2.87 -0.03
N ILE A 122 -16.79 -2.39 -0.64
CA ILE A 122 -16.30 -1.01 -0.43
C ILE A 122 -17.27 0.00 -1.05
N GLU A 123 -17.76 -0.27 -2.26
CA GLU A 123 -18.78 0.56 -2.93
C GLU A 123 -20.05 0.70 -2.08
N GLU A 124 -20.49 -0.40 -1.47
CA GLU A 124 -21.66 -0.46 -0.57
C GLU A 124 -21.43 0.26 0.79
N GLY A 125 -20.26 0.85 1.02
CA GLY A 125 -19.90 1.57 2.25
C GLY A 125 -19.11 0.74 3.27
N GLY A 126 -18.60 -0.42 2.86
CA GLY A 126 -17.68 -1.24 3.64
C GLY A 126 -16.25 -0.69 3.68
N LEU A 127 -15.42 -1.25 4.55
CA LEU A 127 -14.03 -0.80 4.75
C LEU A 127 -13.07 -1.34 3.68
N ALA A 128 -12.19 -0.45 3.20
CA ALA A 128 -11.20 -0.68 2.13
C ALA A 128 -9.88 -1.31 2.55
#